data_AF-A0A143WZ64-F1
#
_entry.id   AF-A0A143WZ64-F1
#
_cell.length_a   1.000
_cell.length_b   1.000
_cell.length_c   1.000
_cell.angle_alpha   90.00
_cell.angle_beta   90.00
_cell.angle_gamma   90.00
#
_symmetry.space_group_name_H-M   'P 1'
#
loop_
_entity.id
_entity.type
_entity.pdbx_description
1 polymer ?
#
loop_
_entity_poly.entity_id
_entity_poly.type
_entity_poly.pdbx_seq_one_letter_code
_entity_poly.pdbx_strand_id
1 'polypeptide(L)'
;MLDYPELMEKFDIRDEYELHNLLKKTEKKWNTDAKQQISLQRMPLISFGLVNREKQIKDLLYQIAPATKEAFGRYYEKTYGVLSKTFFANMSQCINKYNHNDIYDVELPLFDKSEEEYMVQSLTDGFYFIEDVKNIYTEKFGLESVKKVNVRIMDELGYKLYSQYAIKKNYPSADNNFQHFILKNHFFDLNQLDSRFIYIPNFYTVFDHLKTEFKILEYGDKQFIRYDLFQKVLPDVGVQDFLDFIDKPIKASGTQLFFTFRSLKNEGFEDPFEILGTGEWFSTALIRNSKKIRFKK
;
A
#
# COMPACT_ATOMS: atom_id res chain seq x y z
N MET A 1 -5.48 -7.93 8.40
CA MET A 1 -6.18 -7.92 9.72
C MET A 1 -5.49 -7.02 10.75
N LEU A 2 -4.20 -6.69 10.55
CA LEU A 2 -3.42 -5.82 11.44
C LEU A 2 -3.51 -4.32 11.10
N ASP A 3 -4.09 -3.96 9.95
CA ASP A 3 -4.05 -2.59 9.45
C ASP A 3 -5.17 -1.68 10.01
N TYR A 4 -6.23 -2.28 10.58
CA TYR A 4 -7.35 -1.58 11.22
C TYR A 4 -7.84 -2.30 12.48
N PRO A 5 -6.97 -2.57 13.47
CA PRO A 5 -7.32 -3.33 14.67
C PRO A 5 -8.48 -2.70 15.43
N GLU A 6 -8.55 -1.36 15.44
CA GLU A 6 -9.61 -0.59 16.10
C GLU A 6 -11.00 -0.74 15.46
N LEU A 7 -11.06 -1.04 14.15
CA LEU A 7 -12.32 -1.32 13.47
C LEU A 7 -12.79 -2.72 13.83
N MET A 8 -11.87 -3.67 13.85
CA MET A 8 -12.14 -5.05 14.25
C MET A 8 -12.64 -5.10 15.70
N GLU A 9 -11.97 -4.43 16.62
CA GLU A 9 -12.38 -4.32 18.02
C GLU A 9 -13.78 -3.70 18.19
N LYS A 10 -14.05 -2.59 17.47
CA LYS A 10 -15.36 -1.91 17.54
C LYS A 10 -16.52 -2.82 17.12
N PHE A 11 -16.29 -3.70 16.16
CA PHE A 11 -17.29 -4.63 15.66
C PHE A 11 -17.19 -6.02 16.30
N ASP A 12 -16.32 -6.20 17.31
CA ASP A 12 -15.97 -7.47 17.94
C ASP A 12 -15.67 -8.58 16.90
N ILE A 13 -14.88 -8.23 15.88
CA ILE A 13 -14.40 -9.15 14.85
C ILE A 13 -13.05 -9.70 15.31
N ARG A 14 -12.99 -11.00 15.55
CA ARG A 14 -11.84 -11.69 16.16
C ARG A 14 -11.03 -12.49 15.15
N ASP A 15 -11.64 -12.88 14.05
CA ASP A 15 -10.99 -13.69 13.02
C ASP A 15 -11.50 -13.40 11.59
N GLU A 16 -10.86 -14.06 10.61
CA GLU A 16 -11.17 -13.91 9.19
C GLU A 16 -12.56 -14.45 8.82
N TYR A 17 -13.12 -15.39 9.58
CA TYR A 17 -14.43 -15.98 9.34
C TYR A 17 -15.53 -15.03 9.77
N GLU A 18 -15.39 -14.39 10.92
CA GLU A 18 -16.30 -13.37 11.42
C GLU A 18 -16.35 -12.17 10.48
N LEU A 19 -15.18 -11.69 10.02
CA LEU A 19 -15.11 -10.63 9.01
C LEU A 19 -15.85 -11.02 7.73
N HIS A 20 -15.56 -12.21 7.20
CA HIS A 20 -16.20 -12.70 5.98
C HIS A 20 -17.73 -12.82 6.17
N ASN A 21 -18.19 -13.32 7.32
CA ASN A 21 -19.62 -13.43 7.62
C ASN A 21 -20.30 -12.05 7.70
N LEU A 22 -19.65 -11.07 8.33
CA LEU A 22 -20.17 -9.70 8.39
C LEU A 22 -20.28 -9.10 6.98
N LEU A 23 -19.24 -9.23 6.17
CA LEU A 23 -19.24 -8.76 4.78
C LEU A 23 -20.37 -9.43 3.99
N LYS A 24 -20.54 -10.75 4.11
CA LYS A 24 -21.61 -11.50 3.46
C LYS A 24 -23.01 -11.04 3.87
N LYS A 25 -23.24 -10.82 5.17
CA LYS A 25 -24.55 -10.35 5.68
C LYS A 25 -24.87 -8.92 5.23
N THR A 26 -23.85 -8.11 4.98
CA THR A 26 -23.99 -6.69 4.62
C THR A 26 -23.79 -6.40 3.13
N GLU A 27 -23.53 -7.43 2.31
CA GLU A 27 -23.15 -7.33 0.89
C GLU A 27 -24.06 -6.39 0.09
N LYS A 28 -25.37 -6.46 0.31
CA LYS A 28 -26.35 -5.60 -0.37
C LYS A 28 -26.12 -4.10 -0.16
N LYS A 29 -25.42 -3.69 0.89
CA LYS A 29 -25.15 -2.28 1.23
C LYS A 29 -23.87 -1.74 0.59
N TRP A 30 -22.86 -2.60 0.39
CA TRP A 30 -21.52 -2.16 -0.03
C TRP A 30 -21.08 -2.75 -1.39
N ASN A 31 -21.76 -3.78 -1.89
CA ASN A 31 -21.52 -4.44 -3.18
C ASN A 31 -22.80 -4.49 -4.04
N THR A 32 -23.64 -3.47 -3.96
CA THR A 32 -24.92 -3.44 -4.69
C THR A 32 -24.67 -3.57 -6.20
N ASP A 33 -25.39 -4.48 -6.85
CA ASP A 33 -25.26 -4.81 -8.28
C ASP A 33 -23.85 -5.25 -8.70
N ALA A 34 -23.04 -5.78 -7.78
CA ALA A 34 -21.65 -6.17 -8.00
C ALA A 34 -20.77 -5.05 -8.59
N LYS A 35 -21.13 -3.77 -8.35
CA LYS A 35 -20.41 -2.60 -8.89
C LYS A 35 -18.93 -2.57 -8.48
N GLN A 36 -18.62 -3.12 -7.32
CA GLN A 36 -17.29 -3.16 -6.73
C GLN A 36 -16.50 -4.39 -7.24
N GLN A 37 -17.13 -5.28 -8.01
CA GLN A 37 -16.57 -6.51 -8.53
C GLN A 37 -15.94 -7.39 -7.44
N ILE A 38 -16.48 -7.35 -6.23
CA ILE A 38 -16.03 -8.20 -5.12
C ILE A 38 -16.92 -9.43 -5.09
N SER A 39 -16.33 -10.61 -4.89
CA SER A 39 -17.08 -11.84 -4.67
C SER A 39 -16.59 -12.56 -3.42
N LEU A 40 -17.55 -12.98 -2.59
CA LEU A 40 -17.30 -13.78 -1.40
C LEU A 40 -17.35 -15.26 -1.78
N GLN A 41 -16.21 -15.94 -1.66
CA GLN A 41 -16.02 -17.32 -2.06
C GLN A 41 -16.29 -18.28 -0.89
N ARG A 42 -15.82 -19.53 -0.97
CA ARG A 42 -15.81 -20.42 0.20
C ARG A 42 -15.02 -19.74 1.32
N MET A 43 -15.65 -19.59 2.48
CA MET A 43 -15.06 -18.92 3.64
C MET A 43 -13.64 -19.41 3.93
N PRO A 44 -12.71 -18.52 4.29
CA PRO A 44 -12.85 -17.06 4.44
C PRO A 44 -12.37 -16.29 3.19
N LEU A 45 -12.41 -16.89 1.99
CA LEU A 45 -11.82 -16.32 0.78
C LEU A 45 -12.67 -15.20 0.16
N ILE A 46 -12.01 -14.12 -0.23
CA ILE A 46 -12.59 -12.97 -0.94
C ILE A 46 -11.83 -12.79 -2.25
N SER A 47 -12.55 -12.42 -3.30
CA SER A 47 -12.03 -12.22 -4.65
C SER A 47 -12.38 -10.82 -5.14
N PHE A 48 -11.42 -10.15 -5.76
CA PHE A 48 -11.57 -8.78 -6.27
C PHE A 48 -11.39 -8.79 -7.79
N GLY A 49 -12.34 -8.20 -8.52
CA GLY A 49 -12.33 -8.14 -9.97
C GLY A 49 -12.58 -9.49 -10.65
N LEU A 50 -12.07 -9.60 -11.88
CA LEU A 50 -12.10 -10.83 -12.67
C LEU A 50 -10.98 -11.77 -12.23
N VAL A 51 -11.29 -12.71 -11.34
CA VAL A 51 -10.29 -13.60 -10.75
C VAL A 51 -10.01 -14.82 -11.63
N ASN A 52 -8.74 -14.99 -11.99
CA ASN A 52 -8.20 -16.24 -12.52
C ASN A 52 -7.09 -16.75 -11.59
N ARG A 53 -7.45 -17.65 -10.68
CA ARG A 53 -6.55 -18.18 -9.66
C ARG A 53 -5.36 -18.93 -10.25
N GLU A 54 -5.57 -19.72 -11.29
CA GLU A 54 -4.49 -20.46 -11.93
C GLU A 54 -3.45 -19.51 -12.54
N LYS A 55 -3.92 -18.47 -13.24
CA LYS A 55 -3.06 -17.41 -13.76
C LYS A 55 -2.30 -16.72 -12.63
N GLN A 56 -2.98 -16.34 -11.55
CA GLN A 56 -2.34 -15.72 -10.37
C GLN A 56 -1.20 -16.58 -9.80
N ILE A 57 -1.42 -17.89 -9.65
CA ILE A 57 -0.41 -18.81 -9.11
C ILE A 57 0.77 -18.95 -10.07
N LYS A 58 0.51 -19.08 -11.38
CA LYS A 58 1.56 -19.17 -12.41
C LYS A 58 2.35 -17.87 -12.55
N ASP A 59 1.68 -16.72 -12.51
CA ASP A 59 2.33 -15.42 -12.53
C ASP A 59 3.26 -15.28 -11.32
N LEU A 60 2.82 -15.71 -10.12
CA LEU A 60 3.70 -15.74 -8.95
C LEU A 60 4.88 -16.70 -9.14
N LEU A 61 4.65 -17.89 -9.70
CA LEU A 61 5.72 -18.83 -10.03
C LEU A 61 6.78 -18.21 -10.93
N TYR A 62 6.39 -17.54 -12.02
CA TYR A 62 7.33 -16.85 -12.89
C TYR A 62 8.01 -15.64 -12.24
N GLN A 63 7.47 -15.11 -11.14
CA GLN A 63 8.06 -14.01 -10.39
C GLN A 63 9.10 -14.44 -9.37
N ILE A 64 9.04 -15.65 -8.83
CA ILE A 64 9.93 -16.04 -7.72
C ILE A 64 10.71 -17.32 -7.96
N ALA A 65 10.42 -18.06 -9.04
CA ALA A 65 11.21 -19.22 -9.41
C ALA A 65 12.64 -18.80 -9.85
N PRO A 66 13.68 -19.60 -9.51
CA PRO A 66 13.60 -20.82 -8.70
C PRO A 66 13.37 -20.53 -7.21
N ALA A 67 12.47 -21.28 -6.58
CA ALA A 67 12.15 -21.13 -5.15
C ALA A 67 11.83 -22.46 -4.48
N THR A 68 12.24 -22.64 -3.22
CA THR A 68 11.78 -23.80 -2.44
C THR A 68 10.27 -23.73 -2.23
N LYS A 69 9.63 -24.88 -2.04
CA LYS A 69 8.20 -24.98 -1.74
C LYS A 69 7.82 -24.17 -0.50
N GLU A 70 8.64 -24.16 0.54
CA GLU A 70 8.41 -23.36 1.75
C GLU A 70 8.49 -21.86 1.43
N ALA A 71 9.50 -21.43 0.67
CA ALA A 71 9.66 -20.03 0.27
C ALA A 71 8.47 -19.58 -0.59
N PHE A 72 8.05 -20.40 -1.55
CA PHE A 72 6.89 -20.15 -2.39
C PHE A 72 5.62 -19.99 -1.56
N GLY A 73 5.35 -20.92 -0.65
CA GLY A 73 4.18 -20.87 0.23
C GLY A 73 4.14 -19.63 1.11
N ARG A 74 5.28 -19.26 1.73
CA ARG A 74 5.39 -18.02 2.51
C ARG A 74 5.12 -16.77 1.67
N TYR A 75 5.62 -16.75 0.43
CA TYR A 75 5.43 -15.61 -0.45
C TYR A 75 3.97 -15.52 -0.92
N TYR A 76 3.33 -16.64 -1.26
CA TYR A 76 1.90 -16.69 -1.60
C TYR A 76 1.03 -16.21 -0.44
N GLU A 77 1.32 -16.67 0.79
CA GLU A 77 0.62 -16.25 1.99
C GLU A 77 0.77 -14.76 2.26
N LYS A 78 2.00 -14.24 2.19
CA LYS A 78 2.26 -12.80 2.34
C LYS A 78 1.56 -11.96 1.27
N THR A 79 1.49 -12.45 0.04
CA THR A 79 0.97 -11.69 -1.11
C THR A 79 -0.56 -11.71 -1.16
N TYR A 80 -1.19 -12.84 -0.86
CA TYR A 80 -2.62 -13.06 -1.07
C TYR A 80 -3.41 -13.34 0.21
N GLY A 81 -2.75 -13.37 1.38
CA GLY A 81 -3.41 -13.60 2.67
C GLY A 81 -3.95 -15.02 2.86
N VAL A 82 -3.51 -15.98 2.05
CA VAL A 82 -3.95 -17.39 2.16
C VAL A 82 -2.84 -18.21 2.81
N LEU A 83 -3.14 -18.83 3.96
CA LEU A 83 -2.19 -19.68 4.68
C LEU A 83 -1.51 -20.70 3.74
N SER A 84 -0.19 -20.82 3.84
CA SER A 84 0.63 -21.70 3.01
C SER A 84 0.10 -23.14 3.00
N LYS A 85 -0.29 -23.67 4.16
CA LYS A 85 -0.92 -25.00 4.29
C LYS A 85 -2.21 -25.14 3.47
N THR A 86 -3.05 -24.10 3.48
CA THR A 86 -4.34 -24.07 2.76
C THR A 86 -4.10 -23.99 1.26
N PHE A 87 -3.12 -23.18 0.84
CA PHE A 87 -2.69 -23.07 -0.55
C PHE A 87 -2.21 -24.43 -1.09
N PHE A 88 -1.28 -25.09 -0.40
CA PHE A 88 -0.74 -26.36 -0.88
C PHE A 88 -1.79 -27.47 -0.94
N ALA A 89 -2.68 -27.55 0.05
CA ALA A 89 -3.73 -28.57 0.09
C ALA A 89 -4.79 -28.40 -1.01
N ASN A 90 -5.10 -27.17 -1.43
CA ASN A 90 -6.31 -26.91 -2.24
C ASN A 90 -6.07 -26.19 -3.58
N MET A 91 -4.91 -25.54 -3.78
CA MET A 91 -4.73 -24.58 -4.89
C MET A 91 -3.48 -24.83 -5.74
N SER A 92 -2.46 -25.48 -5.18
CA SER A 92 -1.12 -25.63 -5.82
C SER A 92 -1.07 -26.56 -7.04
N GLN A 93 -2.14 -27.31 -7.33
CA GLN A 93 -2.14 -28.39 -8.33
C GLN A 93 -1.62 -27.95 -9.71
N CYS A 94 -1.96 -26.73 -10.13
CA CYS A 94 -1.59 -26.18 -11.44
C CYS A 94 -0.07 -25.94 -11.62
N ILE A 95 0.71 -25.93 -10.54
CA ILE A 95 2.17 -25.75 -10.57
C ILE A 95 2.97 -26.99 -10.18
N ASN A 96 2.32 -28.10 -9.82
CA ASN A 96 3.00 -29.32 -9.36
C ASN A 96 4.04 -29.84 -10.36
N LYS A 97 3.79 -29.68 -11.67
CA LYS A 97 4.70 -30.10 -12.73
C LYS A 97 6.05 -29.35 -12.76
N TYR A 98 6.15 -28.22 -12.07
CA TYR A 98 7.37 -27.42 -11.96
C TYR A 98 8.14 -27.72 -10.67
N ASN A 99 7.63 -28.60 -9.81
CA ASN A 99 8.31 -28.98 -8.58
C ASN A 99 9.26 -30.16 -8.85
N HIS A 100 10.54 -29.91 -8.62
CA HIS A 100 11.61 -30.90 -8.64
C HIS A 100 12.32 -30.89 -7.28
N ASN A 101 12.14 -31.95 -6.48
CA ASN A 101 12.74 -32.09 -5.15
C ASN A 101 12.48 -30.89 -4.21
N ASP A 102 11.20 -30.50 -4.09
CA ASP A 102 10.75 -29.35 -3.30
C ASP A 102 11.28 -27.98 -3.75
N ILE A 103 11.82 -27.92 -4.97
CA ILE A 103 12.17 -26.67 -5.65
C ILE A 103 11.23 -26.49 -6.83
N TYR A 104 10.50 -25.37 -6.82
CA TYR A 104 9.78 -24.90 -7.99
C TYR A 104 10.76 -24.22 -8.94
N ASP A 105 10.93 -24.80 -10.13
CA ASP A 105 11.80 -24.27 -11.18
C ASP A 105 11.06 -24.21 -12.51
N VAL A 106 11.32 -23.14 -13.27
CA VAL A 106 10.68 -22.88 -14.56
C VAL A 106 11.69 -22.29 -15.51
N GLU A 107 11.66 -22.76 -16.76
CA GLU A 107 12.41 -22.11 -17.81
C GLU A 107 11.79 -20.74 -18.10
N LEU A 108 12.46 -19.68 -17.64
CA LEU A 108 12.03 -18.31 -17.86
C LEU A 108 12.51 -17.85 -19.25
N PRO A 109 11.59 -17.44 -20.14
CA PRO A 109 11.96 -16.99 -21.47
C PRO A 109 12.77 -15.68 -21.38
N LEU A 110 13.80 -15.56 -22.19
CA LEU A 110 14.71 -14.42 -22.18
C LEU A 110 14.34 -13.38 -23.24
N PHE A 111 14.81 -12.16 -23.03
CA PHE A 111 14.88 -11.14 -24.06
C PHE A 111 15.96 -11.51 -25.07
N ASP A 112 15.68 -11.24 -26.34
CA ASP A 112 16.73 -11.02 -27.32
C ASP A 112 17.33 -9.62 -27.17
N LYS A 113 18.41 -9.37 -27.89
CA LYS A 113 19.16 -8.12 -27.80
C LYS A 113 18.31 -6.89 -28.15
N SER A 114 17.40 -7.00 -29.13
CA SER A 114 16.54 -5.89 -29.52
C SER A 114 15.50 -5.56 -28.45
N GLU A 115 14.97 -6.59 -27.78
CA GLU A 115 14.03 -6.45 -26.66
C GLU A 115 14.71 -5.80 -25.46
N GLU A 116 15.92 -6.25 -25.12
CA GLU A 116 16.73 -5.69 -24.04
C GLU A 116 17.05 -4.21 -24.27
N GLU A 117 17.60 -3.87 -25.44
CA GLU A 117 17.95 -2.49 -25.80
C GLU A 117 16.75 -1.54 -25.71
N TYR A 118 15.58 -1.97 -26.19
CA TYR A 118 14.35 -1.19 -26.09
C TYR A 118 13.94 -0.98 -24.63
N MET A 119 13.89 -2.04 -23.83
CA MET A 119 13.42 -1.94 -22.45
C MET A 119 14.38 -1.15 -21.55
N VAL A 120 15.69 -1.21 -21.78
CA VAL A 120 16.67 -0.35 -21.09
C VAL A 120 16.43 1.12 -21.40
N GLN A 121 16.06 1.46 -22.63
CA GLN A 121 15.76 2.84 -23.03
C GLN A 121 14.40 3.31 -22.51
N SER A 122 13.41 2.43 -22.41
CA SER A 122 12.06 2.77 -21.96
C SER A 122 11.94 2.84 -20.43
N LEU A 123 12.68 2.01 -19.68
CA LEU A 123 12.61 1.95 -18.22
C LEU A 123 13.68 2.83 -17.55
N THR A 124 13.43 4.14 -17.51
CA THR A 124 14.35 5.15 -16.96
C THR A 124 14.13 5.44 -15.48
N ASP A 125 12.91 5.28 -14.97
CA ASP A 125 12.50 5.70 -13.63
C ASP A 125 12.88 4.70 -12.53
N GLY A 126 12.82 5.16 -11.28
CA GLY A 126 13.14 4.33 -10.11
C GLY A 126 12.07 3.30 -9.74
N PHE A 127 10.86 3.44 -10.29
CA PHE A 127 9.67 2.67 -9.93
C PHE A 127 8.79 2.49 -11.16
N TYR A 128 8.22 1.30 -11.33
CA TYR A 128 7.19 1.01 -12.33
C TYR A 128 6.13 0.08 -11.76
N PHE A 129 4.86 0.27 -12.11
CA PHE A 129 3.88 -0.79 -11.96
C PHE A 129 4.18 -1.91 -12.96
N ILE A 130 4.03 -3.16 -12.56
CA ILE A 130 4.34 -4.29 -13.44
C ILE A 130 3.44 -4.31 -14.68
N GLU A 131 2.21 -3.81 -14.54
CA GLU A 131 1.28 -3.63 -15.66
C GLU A 131 1.81 -2.63 -16.68
N ASP A 132 2.41 -1.52 -16.23
CA ASP A 132 2.99 -0.51 -17.13
C ASP A 132 4.20 -1.07 -17.86
N VAL A 133 5.07 -1.82 -17.18
CA VAL A 133 6.20 -2.50 -17.82
C VAL A 133 5.72 -3.46 -18.90
N LYS A 134 4.68 -4.25 -18.59
CA LYS A 134 4.06 -5.16 -19.56
C LYS A 134 3.46 -4.39 -20.74
N ASN A 135 2.74 -3.29 -20.49
CA ASN A 135 2.15 -2.47 -21.54
C ASN A 135 3.23 -1.90 -22.47
N ILE A 136 4.26 -1.24 -21.92
CA ILE A 136 5.41 -0.70 -22.66
C ILE A 136 6.04 -1.76 -23.58
N TYR A 137 6.23 -2.97 -23.06
CA TYR A 137 6.79 -4.08 -23.82
C TYR A 137 5.83 -4.56 -24.92
N THR A 138 4.56 -4.78 -24.58
CA THR A 138 3.56 -5.31 -25.53
C THR A 138 3.21 -4.34 -26.65
N GLU A 139 3.28 -3.03 -26.41
CA GLU A 139 3.11 -2.00 -27.44
C GLU A 139 4.13 -2.15 -28.58
N LYS A 140 5.34 -2.63 -28.27
CA LYS A 140 6.42 -2.82 -29.24
C LYS A 140 6.48 -4.24 -29.82
N PHE A 141 6.30 -5.26 -28.98
CA PHE A 141 6.61 -6.66 -29.32
C PHE A 141 5.38 -7.59 -29.32
N GLY A 142 4.18 -7.06 -29.02
CA GLY A 142 2.92 -7.81 -29.01
C GLY A 142 2.62 -8.54 -27.69
N LEU A 143 1.35 -8.89 -27.50
CA LEU A 143 0.86 -9.52 -26.25
C LEU A 143 1.40 -10.95 -26.05
N GLU A 144 1.60 -11.71 -27.12
CA GLU A 144 2.01 -13.12 -27.07
C GLU A 144 3.38 -13.35 -26.42
N SER A 145 4.25 -12.33 -26.45
CA SER A 145 5.60 -12.37 -25.91
C SER A 145 5.69 -11.82 -24.48
N VAL A 146 4.61 -11.28 -23.90
CA VAL A 146 4.61 -10.60 -22.58
C VAL A 146 5.15 -11.45 -21.43
N LYS A 147 5.10 -12.79 -21.56
CA LYS A 147 5.68 -13.75 -20.60
C LYS A 147 7.20 -13.62 -20.44
N LYS A 148 7.88 -12.98 -21.39
CA LYS A 148 9.31 -12.62 -21.29
C LYS A 148 9.57 -11.52 -20.25
N VAL A 149 8.57 -10.70 -19.91
CA VAL A 149 8.64 -9.80 -18.75
C VAL A 149 8.49 -10.63 -17.47
N ASN A 150 9.60 -11.15 -16.98
CA ASN A 150 9.69 -12.01 -15.80
C ASN A 150 10.78 -11.53 -14.84
N VAL A 151 10.88 -12.19 -13.67
CA VAL A 151 11.81 -11.78 -12.61
C VAL A 151 13.26 -11.71 -13.07
N ARG A 152 13.72 -12.69 -13.85
CA ARG A 152 15.10 -12.75 -14.32
C ARG A 152 15.41 -11.56 -15.23
N ILE A 153 14.53 -11.28 -16.17
CA ILE A 153 14.70 -10.13 -17.07
C ILE A 153 14.66 -8.81 -16.30
N MET A 154 13.73 -8.64 -15.38
CA MET A 154 13.69 -7.43 -14.55
C MET A 154 14.98 -7.29 -13.71
N ASP A 155 15.51 -8.40 -13.21
CA ASP A 155 16.76 -8.45 -12.47
C ASP A 155 17.97 -8.01 -13.32
N GLU A 156 18.06 -8.52 -14.55
CA GLU A 156 19.08 -8.17 -15.55
C GLU A 156 18.98 -6.69 -15.97
N LEU A 157 17.76 -6.15 -16.10
CA LEU A 157 17.50 -4.72 -16.36
C LEU A 157 17.79 -3.81 -15.16
N GLY A 158 18.21 -4.37 -14.02
CA GLY A 158 18.58 -3.60 -12.83
C GLY A 158 17.41 -3.25 -11.91
N TYR A 159 16.32 -4.02 -11.95
CA TYR A 159 15.15 -3.86 -11.11
C TYR A 159 14.92 -5.08 -10.20
N LYS A 160 14.40 -4.83 -9.01
CA LYS A 160 13.83 -5.83 -8.12
C LYS A 160 12.34 -5.91 -8.37
N LEU A 161 11.86 -7.06 -8.81
CA LEU A 161 10.45 -7.29 -9.10
C LEU A 161 9.69 -7.68 -7.83
N TYR A 162 8.53 -7.04 -7.63
CA TYR A 162 7.53 -7.36 -6.63
C TYR A 162 6.22 -7.75 -7.35
N SER A 163 5.22 -8.22 -6.60
CA SER A 163 3.98 -8.73 -7.18
C SER A 163 3.21 -7.72 -8.04
N GLN A 164 3.24 -6.43 -7.67
CA GLN A 164 2.49 -5.35 -8.33
C GLN A 164 3.40 -4.31 -9.01
N TYR A 165 4.68 -4.30 -8.70
CA TYR A 165 5.60 -3.22 -9.11
C TYR A 165 7.05 -3.69 -9.19
N ALA A 166 7.91 -2.89 -9.81
CA ALA A 166 9.34 -3.09 -9.88
C ALA A 166 10.07 -1.83 -9.38
N ILE A 167 11.16 -2.02 -8.64
CA ILE A 167 11.97 -0.93 -8.08
C ILE A 167 13.41 -1.09 -8.51
N LYS A 168 14.05 0.00 -8.91
CA LYS A 168 15.45 -0.01 -9.34
C LYS A 168 16.37 -0.46 -8.20
N LYS A 169 17.34 -1.33 -8.49
CA LYS A 169 18.21 -1.98 -7.50
C LYS A 169 19.14 -1.03 -6.74
N ASN A 170 19.25 0.23 -7.17
CA ASN A 170 19.99 1.26 -6.44
C ASN A 170 19.29 1.67 -5.13
N TYR A 171 18.02 1.32 -4.94
CA TYR A 171 17.33 1.46 -3.66
C TYR A 171 17.56 0.21 -2.78
N PRO A 172 17.99 0.36 -1.52
CA PRO A 172 18.21 -0.77 -0.60
C PRO A 172 16.95 -1.61 -0.33
N SER A 173 15.78 -0.99 -0.38
CA SER A 173 14.49 -1.62 -0.12
C SER A 173 13.35 -0.88 -0.81
N ALA A 174 12.17 -1.52 -0.90
CA ALA A 174 10.96 -0.87 -1.37
C ALA A 174 10.57 0.31 -0.47
N ASP A 175 10.72 0.14 0.85
CA ASP A 175 10.41 1.16 1.83
C ASP A 175 11.28 2.41 1.63
N ASN A 176 12.58 2.23 1.36
CA ASN A 176 13.49 3.32 1.07
C ASN A 176 13.14 4.04 -0.25
N ASN A 177 12.74 3.30 -1.28
CA ASN A 177 12.28 3.89 -2.54
C ASN A 177 11.00 4.73 -2.34
N PHE A 178 10.00 4.21 -1.63
CA PHE A 178 8.77 4.95 -1.35
C PHE A 178 9.03 6.18 -0.48
N GLN A 179 9.91 6.06 0.52
CA GLN A 179 10.32 7.20 1.33
C GLN A 179 11.01 8.26 0.47
N HIS A 180 11.94 7.87 -0.40
CA HIS A 180 12.59 8.79 -1.32
C HIS A 180 11.59 9.43 -2.28
N PHE A 181 10.64 8.65 -2.82
CA PHE A 181 9.59 9.14 -3.71
C PHE A 181 8.70 10.20 -3.05
N ILE A 182 8.20 9.93 -1.83
CA ILE A 182 7.35 10.86 -1.08
C ILE A 182 8.14 12.12 -0.68
N LEU A 183 9.39 11.96 -0.25
CA LEU A 183 10.21 13.06 0.23
C LEU A 183 11.01 13.77 -0.87
N LYS A 184 10.96 13.33 -2.13
CA LYS A 184 11.77 13.90 -3.23
C LYS A 184 11.55 15.41 -3.37
N ASN A 185 10.30 15.84 -3.25
CA ASN A 185 9.89 17.22 -3.36
C ASN A 185 9.44 17.76 -1.99
N HIS A 186 9.47 19.08 -1.80
CA HIS A 186 8.96 19.69 -0.56
C HIS A 186 7.45 19.56 -0.40
N PHE A 187 6.71 19.43 -1.50
CA PHE A 187 5.27 19.24 -1.52
C PHE A 187 4.95 17.88 -2.12
N PHE A 188 3.96 17.20 -1.55
CA PHE A 188 3.46 15.92 -2.00
C PHE A 188 1.94 15.93 -1.98
N ASP A 189 1.32 15.72 -3.14
CA ASP A 189 -0.14 15.75 -3.32
C ASP A 189 -0.64 14.36 -3.72
N LEU A 190 -1.34 13.69 -2.81
CA LEU A 190 -1.92 12.38 -3.07
C LEU A 190 -3.03 12.44 -4.14
N ASN A 191 -3.61 13.61 -4.42
CA ASN A 191 -4.60 13.76 -5.50
C ASN A 191 -3.97 13.71 -6.89
N GLN A 192 -2.66 13.96 -7.00
CA GLN A 192 -1.90 13.89 -8.25
C GLN A 192 -1.21 12.54 -8.46
N LEU A 193 -1.27 11.67 -7.44
CA LEU A 193 -0.65 10.35 -7.49
C LEU A 193 -1.53 9.38 -8.30
N ASP A 194 -0.89 8.48 -9.04
CA ASP A 194 -1.59 7.35 -9.65
C ASP A 194 -2.35 6.58 -8.56
N SER A 195 -3.65 6.39 -8.75
CA SER A 195 -4.53 5.79 -7.76
C SER A 195 -4.09 4.38 -7.37
N ARG A 196 -3.34 3.68 -8.22
CA ARG A 196 -2.82 2.33 -7.94
C ARG A 196 -1.88 2.28 -6.73
N PHE A 197 -1.21 3.38 -6.38
CA PHE A 197 -0.35 3.44 -5.19
C PHE A 197 -1.12 3.17 -3.89
N ILE A 198 -2.40 3.55 -3.81
CA ILE A 198 -3.21 3.35 -2.60
C ILE A 198 -3.44 1.86 -2.31
N TYR A 199 -3.28 1.00 -3.31
CA TYR A 199 -3.43 -0.45 -3.19
C TYR A 199 -2.10 -1.16 -2.91
N ILE A 200 -1.00 -0.42 -2.77
CA ILE A 200 0.29 -0.97 -2.35
C ILE A 200 0.41 -0.87 -0.83
N PRO A 201 0.32 -1.99 -0.08
CA PRO A 201 0.37 -1.94 1.39
C PRO A 201 1.67 -1.30 1.92
N ASN A 202 2.83 -1.66 1.34
CA ASN A 202 4.12 -1.07 1.72
C ASN A 202 4.16 0.46 1.54
N PHE A 203 3.55 0.98 0.47
CA PHE A 203 3.48 2.43 0.27
C PHE A 203 2.67 3.09 1.40
N TYR A 204 1.50 2.53 1.72
CA TYR A 204 0.67 3.03 2.81
C TYR A 204 1.39 2.99 4.16
N THR A 205 2.10 1.89 4.47
CA THR A 205 2.89 1.78 5.71
C THR A 205 3.97 2.85 5.80
N VAL A 206 4.74 3.07 4.73
CA VAL A 206 5.77 4.14 4.70
C VAL A 206 5.13 5.51 4.83
N PHE A 207 4.03 5.75 4.13
CA PHE A 207 3.31 7.01 4.18
C PHE A 207 2.76 7.34 5.58
N ASP A 208 2.12 6.36 6.23
CA ASP A 208 1.65 6.49 7.61
C ASP A 208 2.80 6.75 8.59
N HIS A 209 3.91 6.01 8.45
CA HIS A 209 5.12 6.22 9.25
C HIS A 209 5.63 7.65 9.14
N LEU A 210 5.78 8.19 7.92
CA LEU A 210 6.24 9.55 7.68
C LEU A 210 5.30 10.61 8.29
N LYS A 211 3.99 10.35 8.32
CA LYS A 211 3.03 11.22 9.00
C LYS A 211 3.19 11.18 10.52
N THR A 212 3.28 9.97 11.09
CA THR A 212 3.38 9.78 12.54
C THR A 212 4.71 10.28 13.12
N GLU A 213 5.78 10.30 12.33
CA GLU A 213 7.07 10.90 12.68
C GLU A 213 7.16 12.40 12.36
N PHE A 214 6.06 13.00 11.90
CA PHE A 214 6.00 14.40 11.46
C PHE A 214 7.05 14.76 10.41
N LYS A 215 7.48 13.81 9.57
CA LYS A 215 8.37 14.11 8.42
C LYS A 215 7.62 14.83 7.31
N ILE A 216 6.33 14.54 7.18
CA ILE A 216 5.39 15.25 6.34
C ILE A 216 4.19 15.71 7.18
N LEU A 217 3.70 16.90 6.88
CA LEU A 217 2.57 17.52 7.56
C LEU A 217 1.48 17.83 6.56
N GLU A 218 0.23 17.57 6.91
CA GLU A 218 -0.90 17.82 6.02
C GLU A 218 -1.38 19.26 6.18
N TYR A 219 -1.41 20.02 5.08
CA TYR A 219 -1.81 21.44 5.08
C TYR A 219 -3.08 21.70 4.26
N GLY A 220 -3.56 20.71 3.51
CA GLY A 220 -4.80 20.74 2.72
C GLY A 220 -5.30 19.32 2.45
N ASP A 221 -6.42 19.17 1.74
CA ASP A 221 -6.98 17.84 1.47
C ASP A 221 -6.00 16.98 0.68
N LYS A 222 -5.46 15.95 1.35
CA LYS A 222 -4.48 15.02 0.77
C LYS A 222 -3.20 15.72 0.28
N GLN A 223 -2.91 16.90 0.80
CA GLN A 223 -1.76 17.72 0.45
C GLN A 223 -0.79 17.84 1.62
N PHE A 224 0.47 17.52 1.36
CA PHE A 224 1.50 17.36 2.38
C PHE A 224 2.72 18.22 2.08
N ILE A 225 3.29 18.81 3.13
CA ILE A 225 4.52 19.58 3.10
C ILE A 225 5.58 18.85 3.94
N ARG A 226 6.83 18.83 3.48
CA ARG A 226 7.93 18.32 4.29
C ARG A 226 8.20 19.22 5.49
N TYR A 227 8.54 18.59 6.61
CA TYR A 227 8.78 19.30 7.87
C TYR A 227 9.94 20.29 7.80
N ASP A 228 11.01 19.98 7.06
CA ASP A 228 12.15 20.88 6.90
C ASP A 228 11.79 22.18 6.14
N LEU A 229 10.80 22.15 5.24
CA LEU A 229 10.25 23.37 4.66
C LEU A 229 9.32 24.09 5.63
N PHE A 230 8.48 23.35 6.37
CA PHE A 230 7.62 23.92 7.41
C PHE A 230 8.43 24.70 8.47
N GLN A 231 9.57 24.17 8.90
CA GLN A 231 10.48 24.83 9.85
C GLN A 231 11.05 26.16 9.33
N LYS A 232 11.00 26.44 8.02
CA LYS A 232 11.38 27.76 7.50
C LYS A 232 10.27 28.80 7.69
N VAL A 233 9.02 28.35 7.82
CA VAL A 233 7.85 29.21 8.05
C VAL A 233 7.67 29.48 9.55
N LEU A 234 7.85 28.46 10.38
CA LEU A 234 7.81 28.56 11.85
C LEU A 234 9.07 27.91 12.46
N PRO A 235 10.20 28.65 12.54
CA PRO A 235 11.49 28.10 13.00
C PRO A 235 11.50 27.65 14.46
N ASP A 236 10.70 28.31 15.30
CA ASP A 236 10.64 28.03 16.74
C ASP A 236 9.72 26.86 17.09
N VAL A 237 9.04 26.26 16.09
CA VAL A 237 8.11 25.14 16.29
C VAL A 237 8.79 23.80 15.99
N GLY A 238 8.99 23.03 17.06
CA GLY A 238 9.53 21.69 17.06
C GLY A 238 8.47 20.58 16.96
N VAL A 239 8.92 19.33 16.84
CA VAL A 239 8.06 18.14 16.96
C VAL A 239 7.39 18.07 18.33
N GLN A 240 8.07 18.53 19.39
CA GLN A 240 7.51 18.54 20.74
C GLN A 240 6.29 19.45 20.83
N ASP A 241 6.29 20.60 20.15
CA ASP A 241 5.13 21.50 20.11
C ASP A 241 3.91 20.84 19.45
N PHE A 242 4.10 19.99 18.45
CA PHE A 242 3.01 19.20 17.86
C PHE A 242 2.46 18.19 18.87
N LEU A 243 3.33 17.47 19.56
CA LEU A 243 2.92 16.49 20.57
C LEU A 243 2.18 17.15 21.73
N ASP A 244 2.69 18.26 22.23
CA ASP A 244 2.07 19.05 23.29
C ASP A 244 0.73 19.63 22.83
N PHE A 245 0.67 20.13 21.59
CA PHE A 245 -0.58 20.60 20.99
C PHE A 245 -1.61 19.49 20.90
N ILE A 246 -1.24 18.29 20.44
CA ILE A 246 -2.14 17.12 20.35
C ILE A 246 -2.73 16.74 21.72
N ASP A 247 -1.96 16.90 22.80
CA ASP A 247 -2.41 16.58 24.16
C ASP A 247 -3.37 17.63 24.74
N LYS A 248 -3.34 18.88 24.27
CA LYS A 248 -4.22 19.95 24.77
C LYS A 248 -5.71 19.68 24.49
N PRO A 249 -6.16 19.33 23.27
CA PRO A 249 -7.54 18.95 22.98
C PRO A 249 -8.05 17.79 23.84
N ILE A 250 -7.21 16.77 24.08
CA ILE A 250 -7.58 15.61 24.91
C ILE A 250 -7.86 16.05 26.35
N LYS A 251 -7.02 16.95 26.89
CA LYS A 251 -7.23 17.52 28.22
C LYS A 251 -8.45 18.44 28.26
N ALA A 252 -8.62 19.27 27.23
CA ALA A 252 -9.73 20.22 27.12
C ALA A 252 -11.09 19.51 27.00
N SER A 253 -11.17 18.38 26.30
CA SER A 253 -12.40 17.58 26.22
C SER A 253 -12.84 16.99 27.57
N GLY A 254 -11.95 16.96 28.56
CA GLY A 254 -12.25 16.46 29.91
C GLY A 254 -12.75 15.01 29.88
N THR A 255 -13.99 14.79 30.31
CA THR A 255 -14.65 13.46 30.30
C THR A 255 -15.46 13.18 29.04
N GLN A 256 -15.55 14.13 28.10
CA GLN A 256 -16.30 13.95 26.87
C GLN A 256 -15.60 12.93 25.96
N LEU A 257 -16.36 11.92 25.52
CA LEU A 257 -15.86 10.85 24.64
C LEU A 257 -15.68 11.30 23.18
N PHE A 258 -16.31 12.42 22.79
CA PHE A 258 -16.29 12.95 21.43
C PHE A 258 -16.21 14.46 21.47
N PHE A 259 -15.39 15.04 20.60
CA PHE A 259 -15.30 16.48 20.40
C PHE A 259 -15.07 16.80 18.93
N THR A 260 -15.33 18.04 18.55
CA THR A 260 -14.88 18.60 17.27
C THR A 260 -13.88 19.70 17.57
N PHE A 261 -12.94 19.97 16.66
CA PHE A 261 -12.03 21.09 16.84
C PHE A 261 -12.80 22.42 16.97
N ARG A 262 -13.89 22.55 16.20
CA ARG A 262 -14.80 23.69 16.28
C ARG A 262 -15.46 23.87 17.65
N SER A 263 -15.92 22.78 18.28
CA SER A 263 -16.53 22.87 19.62
C SER A 263 -15.50 23.31 20.66
N LEU A 264 -14.26 22.82 20.57
CA LEU A 264 -13.17 23.26 21.44
C LEU A 264 -12.88 24.76 21.25
N LYS A 265 -12.80 25.27 20.01
CA LYS A 265 -12.60 26.71 19.77
C LYS A 265 -13.73 27.56 20.36
N ASN A 266 -14.99 27.10 20.26
CA ASN A 266 -16.13 27.80 20.86
C ASN A 266 -16.05 27.86 22.40
N GLU A 267 -15.34 26.92 23.03
CA GLU A 267 -15.07 26.88 24.48
C GLU A 267 -13.79 27.64 24.87
N GLY A 268 -13.17 28.37 23.92
CA GLY A 268 -11.99 29.21 24.17
C GLY A 268 -10.66 28.50 23.97
N PHE A 269 -10.63 27.34 23.29
CA PHE A 269 -9.38 26.65 22.95
C PHE A 269 -8.53 27.50 21.99
N GLU A 270 -7.28 27.77 22.39
CA GLU A 270 -6.32 28.53 21.59
C GLU A 270 -5.59 27.63 20.59
N ASP A 271 -5.57 28.05 19.32
CA ASP A 271 -4.86 27.38 18.24
C ASP A 271 -3.61 28.18 17.82
N PRO A 272 -2.39 27.78 18.23
CA PRO A 272 -1.17 28.48 17.87
C PRO A 272 -0.84 28.39 16.37
N PHE A 273 -1.47 27.47 15.63
CA PHE A 273 -1.22 27.26 14.20
C PHE A 273 -2.20 28.00 13.29
N GLU A 274 -3.13 28.78 13.86
CA GLU A 274 -4.05 29.62 13.08
C GLU A 274 -3.30 30.66 12.22
N ILE A 275 -2.09 31.05 12.64
CA ILE A 275 -1.17 31.93 11.89
C ILE A 275 -0.80 31.40 10.51
N LEU A 276 -0.91 30.08 10.27
CA LEU A 276 -0.60 29.46 8.99
C LEU A 276 -1.65 29.76 7.90
N GLY A 277 -2.81 30.30 8.27
CA GLY A 277 -3.86 30.65 7.31
C GLY A 277 -4.56 29.45 6.66
N THR A 278 -4.36 28.23 7.16
CA THR A 278 -5.00 26.99 6.67
C THR A 278 -6.40 26.77 7.26
N GLY A 279 -6.95 27.76 7.97
CA GLY A 279 -8.10 27.57 8.85
C GLY A 279 -7.83 26.47 9.89
N GLU A 280 -8.85 25.67 10.21
CA GLU A 280 -8.75 24.57 11.18
C GLU A 280 -8.06 23.31 10.62
N TRP A 281 -7.67 23.31 9.32
CA TRP A 281 -7.23 22.10 8.62
C TRP A 281 -5.97 21.50 9.22
N PHE A 282 -4.90 22.30 9.31
CA PHE A 282 -3.60 21.84 9.80
C PHE A 282 -3.70 21.28 11.21
N SER A 283 -4.33 22.03 12.12
CA SER A 283 -4.54 21.65 13.51
C SER A 283 -5.38 20.38 13.63
N THR A 284 -6.47 20.28 12.89
CA THR A 284 -7.30 19.06 12.84
C THR A 284 -6.51 17.87 12.28
N ALA A 285 -5.67 18.09 11.26
CA ALA A 285 -4.87 17.03 10.67
C ALA A 285 -3.76 16.54 11.61
N LEU A 286 -3.10 17.43 12.36
CA LEU A 286 -2.15 17.07 13.41
C LEU A 286 -2.82 16.17 14.47
N ILE A 287 -3.97 16.60 14.98
CA ILE A 287 -4.76 15.84 15.97
C ILE A 287 -5.17 14.47 15.39
N ARG A 288 -5.67 14.45 14.16
CA ARG A 288 -6.08 13.21 13.46
C ARG A 288 -4.93 12.23 13.23
N ASN A 289 -3.71 12.72 13.02
CA ASN A 289 -2.54 11.86 12.80
C ASN A 289 -2.00 11.26 14.10
N SER A 290 -2.51 11.69 15.26
CA SER A 290 -2.14 11.11 16.56
C SER A 290 -2.76 9.74 16.76
N LYS A 291 -1.94 8.78 17.24
CA LYS A 291 -2.42 7.47 17.71
C LYS A 291 -3.23 7.56 19.02
N LYS A 292 -3.28 8.72 19.67
CA LYS A 292 -4.02 8.94 20.94
C LYS A 292 -5.51 9.24 20.71
N ILE A 293 -5.91 9.61 19.48
CA ILE A 293 -7.25 10.11 19.20
C ILE A 293 -7.83 9.35 18.01
N ARG A 294 -9.05 8.85 18.17
CA ARG A 294 -9.78 8.19 17.09
C ARG A 294 -10.58 9.19 16.28
N PHE A 295 -10.16 9.43 15.05
CA PHE A 295 -10.91 10.29 14.13
C PHE A 295 -12.07 9.53 13.49
N LYS A 296 -13.24 10.16 13.41
CA LYS A 296 -14.45 9.61 12.76
C LYS A 296 -14.94 10.65 11.74
N LYS A 297 -15.00 10.24 10.47
CA LYS A 297 -15.69 10.99 9.41
C LYS A 297 -17.20 10.81 9.52
#